data_AF-A0A374BM95-F1
#
_entry.id   AF-A0A374BM95-F1
#
_cell.length_a   1.000
_cell.length_b   1.000
_cell.length_c   1.000
_cell.angle_alpha   90.00
_cell.angle_beta   90.00
_cell.angle_gamma   90.00
#
_symmetry.space_group_name_H-M   'P 1'
#
loop_
_entity.id
_entity.type
_entity.pdbx_description
1 polymer ?
#
loop_
_entity_poly.entity_id
_entity_poly.type
_entity_poly.pdbx_seq_one_letter_code
_entity_poly.pdbx_strand_id
1 'polypeptide(L)'
;MKLKIRYENEFQTIELDAKATDEMWVSLSLDCDDNMTQEEKEQAIQNAWDKQYNRPDYNNWHKFNRHRGFTRKKLDEKINAVDEFEPLIEEVRDPSVYYEQEIDRSNQWEYEALCQKFVKL
;
A
#
# COMPACT_ATOMS: atom_id res chain seq x y z
N MET A 1 -28.10 13.23 -7.41
CA MET A 1 -26.90 14.02 -7.76
C MET A 1 -25.94 13.28 -8.68
N LYS A 2 -25.00 13.99 -9.31
CA LYS A 2 -23.82 13.41 -9.99
C LYS A 2 -22.57 13.67 -9.17
N LEU A 3 -22.03 12.64 -8.52
CA LEU A 3 -20.84 12.77 -7.66
C LEU A 3 -19.57 12.64 -8.51
N LYS A 4 -18.68 13.62 -8.40
CA LYS A 4 -17.34 13.56 -9.02
C LYS A 4 -16.34 12.96 -8.04
N ILE A 5 -15.64 11.93 -8.48
CA ILE A 5 -14.64 11.21 -7.71
C ILE A 5 -13.32 11.27 -8.45
N ARG A 6 -12.24 11.58 -7.75
CA ARG A 6 -10.89 11.52 -8.28
C ARG A 6 -10.33 10.12 -8.07
N TYR A 7 -9.93 9.47 -9.16
CA TYR A 7 -9.20 8.22 -9.15
C TYR A 7 -7.83 8.48 -9.79
N GLU A 8 -6.77 8.36 -8.99
CA GLU A 8 -5.42 8.80 -9.34
C GLU A 8 -5.37 10.26 -9.84
N ASN A 9 -5.21 10.44 -11.15
CA ASN A 9 -5.10 11.74 -11.82
C ASN A 9 -6.35 12.12 -12.62
N GLU A 10 -7.35 11.25 -12.66
CA GLU A 10 -8.55 11.42 -13.49
C GLU A 10 -9.81 11.58 -12.63
N PHE A 11 -10.79 12.32 -13.15
CA PHE A 11 -12.09 12.45 -12.52
C PHE A 11 -13.11 11.57 -13.22
N GLN A 12 -13.79 10.75 -12.44
CA GLN A 12 -14.94 9.96 -12.88
C GLN A 12 -16.20 10.50 -12.21
N THR A 13 -17.36 10.23 -12.81
CA THR A 13 -18.65 10.69 -12.29
C THR A 13 -19.57 9.50 -12.09
N ILE A 14 -20.20 9.42 -10.92
CA ILE A 14 -21.18 8.38 -10.58
C ILE A 14 -22.53 9.04 -10.35
N GLU A 15 -23.59 8.44 -10.88
CA GLU A 15 -24.96 8.87 -10.63
C GLU A 15 -25.45 8.25 -9.32
N LEU A 16 -25.86 9.10 -8.38
CA LEU A 16 -26.44 8.69 -7.09
C LEU A 16 -27.94 8.94 -7.11
N ASP A 17 -28.69 7.93 -6.70
CA ASP A 17 -30.12 8.06 -6.43
C ASP A 17 -30.37 8.85 -5.14
N ALA A 18 -31.63 9.19 -4.87
CA ALA A 18 -32.00 9.99 -3.70
C ALA A 18 -31.57 9.31 -2.38
N LYS A 19 -31.77 7.99 -2.30
CA LYS A 19 -31.42 7.21 -1.11
C LYS A 19 -29.91 7.20 -0.84
N ALA A 20 -29.10 6.95 -1.87
CA ALA A 20 -27.65 6.99 -1.74
C ALA A 20 -27.15 8.40 -1.42
N THR A 21 -27.82 9.45 -1.93
CA THR A 21 -27.49 10.84 -1.60
C THR A 21 -27.72 11.13 -0.11
N ASP A 22 -28.81 10.65 0.46
CA ASP A 22 -29.10 10.79 1.91
C ASP A 22 -28.12 9.97 2.76
N GLU A 23 -27.83 8.73 2.37
CA GLU A 23 -26.82 7.89 3.03
C GLU A 23 -25.44 8.57 3.00
N MET A 24 -25.08 9.20 1.88
CA MET A 24 -23.84 9.96 1.72
C MET A 24 -23.77 11.16 2.66
N TRP A 25 -24.88 11.90 2.81
CA TRP A 25 -24.97 13.04 3.72
C TRP A 25 -24.67 12.64 5.16
N VAL A 26 -25.29 11.54 5.61
CA VAL A 26 -25.04 10.96 6.94
C VAL A 26 -23.60 10.47 7.07
N SER A 27 -23.08 9.79 6.04
CA SER A 27 -21.72 9.25 6.03
C SER A 27 -20.65 10.34 6.15
N LEU A 28 -20.88 11.50 5.55
CA LEU A 28 -19.99 12.66 5.59
C LEU A 28 -20.18 13.52 6.85
N SER A 29 -21.09 13.13 7.76
CA SER A 29 -21.37 13.83 9.02
C SER A 29 -21.68 15.32 8.79
N LEU A 30 -22.50 15.62 7.77
CA LEU A 30 -22.89 16.98 7.44
C LEU A 30 -24.03 17.46 8.33
N ASP A 31 -23.89 18.67 8.88
CA ASP A 31 -24.93 19.30 9.71
C ASP A 31 -26.19 19.55 8.89
N CYS A 32 -27.35 19.20 9.44
CA CYS A 32 -28.64 19.40 8.79
C CYS A 32 -29.11 20.84 9.01
N ASP A 33 -29.24 21.60 7.93
CA ASP A 33 -29.98 22.87 7.94
C ASP A 33 -31.28 22.67 7.16
N ASP A 34 -32.41 22.83 7.86
CA ASP A 34 -33.76 22.65 7.33
C ASP A 34 -34.11 23.66 6.21
N ASN A 35 -33.33 24.74 6.09
CA ASN A 35 -33.53 25.76 5.05
C ASN A 35 -32.71 25.53 3.77
N MET A 36 -31.89 24.48 3.70
CA MET A 36 -31.07 24.22 2.52
C MET A 36 -31.88 23.61 1.37
N THR A 37 -31.71 24.20 0.19
CA THR A 37 -32.21 23.66 -1.06
C THR A 37 -31.48 22.37 -1.45
N GLN A 38 -32.09 21.57 -2.32
CA GLN A 38 -31.49 20.32 -2.79
C GLN A 38 -30.13 20.56 -3.47
N GLU A 39 -29.99 21.62 -4.27
CA GLU A 39 -28.74 21.96 -4.95
C GLU A 39 -27.63 22.32 -3.96
N GLU A 40 -27.94 23.08 -2.91
CA GLU A 40 -26.98 23.42 -1.86
C GLU A 40 -26.53 22.16 -1.09
N LYS A 41 -27.43 21.21 -0.87
CA LYS A 41 -27.08 19.91 -0.27
C LYS A 41 -26.13 19.13 -1.18
N GLU A 42 -26.46 18.99 -2.46
CA GLU A 42 -25.59 18.28 -3.41
C GLU A 42 -24.20 18.94 -3.50
N GLN A 43 -24.13 20.27 -3.46
CA GLN A 43 -22.87 21.01 -3.45
C GLN A 43 -22.07 20.80 -2.16
N ALA A 44 -22.73 20.76 -1.00
CA ALA A 44 -22.09 20.51 0.28
C ALA A 44 -21.50 19.08 0.35
N ILE A 45 -22.23 18.08 -0.15
CA ILE A 45 -21.74 16.70 -0.30
C ILE A 45 -20.48 16.69 -1.16
N GLN A 46 -20.51 17.31 -2.34
CA GLN A 46 -19.36 17.32 -3.24
C GLN A 46 -18.15 18.01 -2.60
N ASN A 47 -18.34 19.15 -1.94
CA ASN A 47 -17.26 19.89 -1.28
C ASN A 47 -16.63 19.08 -0.14
N ALA A 48 -17.45 18.40 0.67
CA ALA A 48 -16.96 17.54 1.74
C ALA A 48 -16.21 16.32 1.21
N TRP A 49 -16.73 15.68 0.16
CA TRP A 49 -16.06 14.60 -0.53
C TRP A 49 -14.72 15.04 -1.12
N ASP A 50 -14.67 16.21 -1.77
CA ASP A 50 -13.45 16.74 -2.36
C ASP A 50 -12.38 16.99 -1.29
N LYS A 51 -12.80 17.55 -0.15
CA LYS A 51 -11.92 17.84 0.98
C LYS A 51 -11.38 16.57 1.64
N GLN A 52 -12.11 15.46 1.62
CA GLN A 52 -11.69 14.24 2.32
C GLN A 52 -11.02 13.22 1.40
N TYR A 53 -11.50 13.09 0.16
CA TYR A 53 -11.15 12.00 -0.75
C TYR A 53 -10.54 12.47 -2.08
N ASN A 54 -10.93 13.62 -2.65
CA ASN A 54 -10.38 14.07 -3.95
C ASN A 54 -9.14 14.98 -3.85
N ARG A 55 -8.55 15.16 -2.66
CA ARG A 55 -7.32 15.96 -2.54
C ARG A 55 -6.17 15.35 -3.36
N PRO A 56 -5.40 16.17 -4.10
CA PRO A 56 -4.23 15.68 -4.86
C PRO A 56 -3.21 14.96 -3.97
N ASP A 57 -3.06 15.42 -2.74
CA ASP A 57 -2.08 14.91 -1.80
C ASP A 57 -2.52 13.60 -1.14
N TYR A 58 -3.82 13.30 -1.17
CA TYR A 58 -4.40 12.05 -0.66
C TYR A 58 -4.35 10.96 -1.74
N ASN A 59 -3.19 10.81 -2.37
CA ASN A 59 -2.84 9.57 -3.02
C ASN A 59 -2.40 8.54 -1.96
N ASN A 60 -3.32 8.23 -1.04
CA ASN A 60 -3.10 7.25 0.02
C ASN A 60 -2.81 5.87 -0.55
N TRP A 61 -3.28 5.59 -1.77
CA TRP A 61 -2.93 4.38 -2.49
C TRP A 61 -1.42 4.27 -2.68
N HIS A 62 -0.76 5.30 -3.22
CA HIS A 62 0.70 5.27 -3.33
C HIS A 62 1.38 5.29 -1.96
N LYS A 63 0.87 6.03 -0.97
CA LYS A 63 1.46 6.00 0.39
C LYS A 63 1.40 4.62 1.03
N PHE A 64 0.30 3.91 0.85
CA PHE A 64 0.06 2.56 1.37
C PHE A 64 0.84 1.50 0.59
N ASN A 65 0.89 1.62 -0.74
CA ASN A 65 1.57 0.66 -1.61
C ASN A 65 3.06 1.00 -1.87
N ARG A 66 3.61 2.11 -1.37
CA ARG A 66 5.04 2.48 -1.61
C ARG A 66 6.05 1.44 -1.11
N HIS A 67 5.66 0.66 -0.12
CA HIS A 67 6.49 -0.38 0.49
C HIS A 67 6.18 -1.77 -0.03
N ARG A 68 5.13 -1.90 -0.85
CA ARG A 68 4.77 -3.17 -1.47
C ARG A 68 5.66 -3.38 -2.67
N GLY A 69 6.59 -4.32 -2.54
CA GLY A 69 7.43 -4.74 -3.65
C GLY A 69 6.68 -5.68 -4.59
N PHE A 70 7.26 -5.90 -5.77
CA PHE A 70 6.87 -7.02 -6.62
C PHE A 70 7.82 -8.18 -6.32
N THR A 71 7.35 -9.17 -5.56
CA THR A 71 8.09 -10.42 -5.37
C THR A 71 7.78 -11.41 -6.49
N ARG A 72 8.74 -12.28 -6.81
CA ARG A 72 8.56 -13.44 -7.69
C ARG A 72 7.98 -14.64 -6.95
N LYS A 73 7.69 -14.51 -5.64
CA LYS A 73 7.10 -15.57 -4.82
C LYS A 73 5.81 -16.07 -5.46
N LYS A 74 5.74 -17.38 -5.71
CA LYS A 74 4.52 -18.03 -6.20
C LYS A 74 3.71 -18.52 -5.00
N LEU A 75 2.38 -18.39 -5.08
CA LEU A 75 1.50 -19.01 -4.09
C LEU A 75 1.69 -20.53 -4.17
N ASP A 76 2.09 -21.15 -3.06
CA ASP A 76 2.09 -22.60 -2.94
C ASP A 76 0.66 -23.04 -2.59
N GLU A 77 0.11 -24.05 -3.27
CA GLU A 77 -1.27 -24.54 -3.10
C GLU A 77 -1.58 -24.95 -1.64
N LYS A 78 -0.54 -25.14 -0.82
CA LYS A 78 -0.64 -25.49 0.61
C LYS A 78 -0.67 -24.31 1.58
N ILE A 79 -0.34 -23.09 1.15
CA ILE A 79 -0.22 -21.93 2.05
C ILE A 79 -1.20 -20.84 1.62
N ASN A 80 -2.37 -20.82 2.27
CA ASN A 80 -3.47 -19.90 1.95
C ASN A 80 -3.24 -18.43 2.37
N ALA A 81 -2.13 -18.10 3.04
CA ALA A 81 -1.85 -16.75 3.54
C ALA A 81 -0.35 -16.44 3.49
N VAL A 82 0.16 -16.25 2.28
CA VAL A 82 1.48 -15.67 2.06
C VAL A 82 1.29 -14.21 1.69
N ASP A 83 1.94 -13.30 2.40
CA ASP A 83 2.01 -11.90 1.97
C ASP A 83 2.80 -11.84 0.65
N GLU A 84 2.08 -11.66 -0.45
CA GLU A 84 2.63 -11.53 -1.81
C GLU A 84 3.41 -10.23 -2.01
N PHE A 85 3.47 -9.35 -1.00
CA PHE A 85 4.20 -8.09 -1.10
C PHE A 85 5.56 -8.10 -0.39
N GLU A 86 5.85 -9.13 0.41
CA GLU A 86 7.17 -9.29 1.02
C GLU A 86 8.16 -9.92 0.03
N PRO A 87 9.34 -9.31 -0.20
CA PRO A 87 10.36 -9.85 -1.10
C PRO A 87 10.97 -11.15 -0.54
N LEU A 88 11.39 -12.04 -1.43
CA LEU A 88 12.24 -13.18 -1.06
C LEU A 88 13.61 -12.68 -0.60
N ILE A 89 14.29 -13.47 0.23
CA ILE A 89 15.66 -13.16 0.70
C ILE A 89 16.60 -12.87 -0.48
N GLU A 90 16.47 -13.64 -1.56
CA GLU A 90 17.25 -13.48 -2.80
C GLU A 90 16.94 -12.19 -3.58
N GLU A 91 15.80 -11.56 -3.32
CA GLU A 91 15.35 -10.33 -3.99
C GLU A 91 15.79 -9.07 -3.23
N VAL A 92 16.28 -9.22 -2.00
CA VAL A 92 16.85 -8.11 -1.23
C VAL A 92 18.18 -7.70 -1.85
N ARG A 93 18.46 -6.38 -1.89
CA ARG A 93 19.69 -5.82 -2.48
C ARG A 93 20.96 -6.46 -1.93
N ASP A 94 20.94 -6.76 -0.63
CA ASP A 94 22.04 -7.42 0.06
C ASP A 94 21.51 -8.62 0.85
N PRO A 95 21.55 -9.83 0.24
CA PRO A 95 21.14 -11.05 0.91
C PRO A 95 22.12 -11.47 2.02
N SER A 96 23.37 -10.97 2.02
CA SER A 96 24.41 -11.41 2.95
C SER A 96 24.05 -11.16 4.42
N VAL A 97 23.22 -10.13 4.67
CA VAL A 97 22.68 -9.79 5.99
C VAL A 97 21.90 -10.95 6.62
N TYR A 98 21.29 -11.82 5.81
CA TYR A 98 20.56 -13.00 6.30
C TYR A 98 21.47 -14.22 6.53
N TYR A 99 22.67 -14.23 5.96
CA TYR A 99 23.59 -15.37 5.96
C TYR A 99 24.90 -15.08 6.71
N GLU A 100 24.95 -14.03 7.54
CA GLU A 100 26.15 -13.59 8.27
C GLU A 100 26.87 -14.74 8.98
N GLN A 101 26.12 -15.59 9.70
CA GLN A 101 26.68 -16.75 10.42
C GLN A 101 27.31 -17.79 9.48
N GLU A 102 26.73 -18.01 8.30
CA GLU A 102 27.26 -18.97 7.33
C GLU A 102 28.53 -18.42 6.67
N ILE A 103 28.53 -17.13 6.36
CA ILE A 103 29.69 -16.40 5.84
C ILE A 103 30.83 -16.46 6.84
N ASP A 104 30.58 -16.16 8.12
CA ASP A 104 31.59 -16.19 9.17
C ASP A 104 32.18 -17.59 9.35
N ARG A 105 31.33 -18.62 9.39
CA ARG A 105 31.79 -20.01 9.46
C ARG A 105 32.65 -20.38 8.26
N SER A 106 32.25 -19.97 7.05
CA SER A 106 33.03 -20.20 5.83
C SER A 106 34.40 -19.52 5.90
N ASN A 107 34.43 -18.25 6.32
CA ASN A 107 35.65 -17.47 6.48
C ASN A 107 36.60 -18.12 7.49
N GLN A 108 36.08 -18.63 8.61
CA GLN A 108 36.89 -19.35 9.59
C GLN A 108 37.50 -20.63 9.01
N TRP A 109 36.72 -21.44 8.30
CA TRP A 109 37.22 -22.66 7.66
C TRP A 109 38.27 -22.38 6.59
N GLU A 110 38.08 -21.35 5.78
CA GLU A 110 39.06 -20.93 4.78
C GLU A 110 40.36 -20.46 5.44
N TYR A 111 40.25 -19.68 6.51
CA TYR A 111 41.40 -19.23 7.30
C TYR A 111 42.18 -20.41 7.89
N GLU A 112 41.50 -21.34 8.56
CA GLU A 112 42.13 -22.54 9.13
C GLU A 112 42.81 -23.40 8.06
N ALA A 113 42.16 -23.59 6.91
CA ALA A 113 42.73 -24.36 5.79
C ALA A 113 44.00 -23.70 5.23
N LEU A 114 44.04 -22.37 5.15
CA LEU A 114 45.23 -21.62 4.76
C LEU A 114 46.34 -21.78 5.79
N CYS A 115 46.04 -21.58 7.08
CA CYS A 115 47.00 -21.78 8.17
C CYS A 115 47.62 -23.19 8.13
N GLN A 116 46.83 -24.23 7.91
CA GLN A 116 47.33 -25.60 7.79
C GLN A 116 48.29 -25.81 6.60
N LYS A 117 48.11 -25.08 5.48
CA LYS A 117 49.02 -25.14 4.34
C LYS A 117 50.36 -24.48 4.65
N PHE A 118 50.35 -23.35 5.36
CA PHE A 118 51.57 -22.63 5.74
C PHE A 118 52.35 -23.29 6.89
N VAL A 119 51.68 -24.01 7.79
CA VAL A 119 52.32 -24.78 8.88
C VAL A 119 53.01 -26.06 8.38
N LYS A 120 52.69 -26.54 7.17
CA LYS A 120 53.27 -27.75 6.56
C LYS A 120 54.43 -27.46 5.57
N LEU A 121 54.87 -26.21 5.45
CA LEU A 121 56.09 -25.79 4.76
C LEU A 121 57.21 -25.57 5.78
#